data_AF-A0A9E8SMH2-F1
#
_entry.id   AF-A0A9E8SMH2-F1
#
_cell.length_a   1.000
_cell.length_b   1.000
_cell.length_c   1.000
_cell.angle_alpha   90.00
_cell.angle_beta   90.00
_cell.angle_gamma   90.00
#
_symmetry.space_group_name_H-M   'P 1'
#
loop_
_entity.id
_entity.type
_entity.pdbx_description
1 polymer ?
#
loop_
_entity_poly.entity_id
_entity_poly.type
_entity_poly.pdbx_seq_one_letter_code
_entity_poly.pdbx_strand_id
1 'polypeptide(L)'
;MIRYLFVFVMLIHGLIHLAGFAAAFGFSRIDPISSEITRPVGALSLIATISLTLTTVFFLLRNENWLWAAILSILVSQTVILMAWQDARFGTILNIIIVLGLLTDILTKEINVIFRD
;
A
#
# COMPACT_ATOMS: atom_id res chain seq x y z
N MET A 1 11.82 -9.29 13.40
CA MET A 1 11.56 -7.84 13.54
C MET A 1 11.12 -7.20 12.21
N ILE A 2 11.87 -7.36 11.11
CA ILE A 2 11.56 -6.79 9.78
C ILE A 2 10.16 -7.17 9.26
N ARG A 3 9.73 -8.43 9.45
CA ARG A 3 8.38 -8.90 9.07
C ARG A 3 7.25 -8.06 9.67
N TYR A 4 7.33 -7.76 10.96
CA TYR A 4 6.30 -7.00 11.66
C TYR A 4 6.34 -5.52 11.28
N LEU A 5 7.54 -4.96 11.01
CA LEU A 5 7.67 -3.62 10.45
C LEU A 5 7.00 -3.50 9.08
N PHE A 6 7.21 -4.48 8.19
CA PHE A 6 6.56 -4.51 6.88
C PHE A 6 5.03 -4.54 7.01
N VAL A 7 4.50 -5.42 7.86
CA VAL A 7 3.05 -5.49 8.14
C VAL A 7 2.53 -4.17 8.71
N PHE A 8 3.25 -3.55 9.64
CA PHE A 8 2.89 -2.27 10.21
C PHE A 8 2.81 -1.17 9.13
N VAL A 9 3.82 -1.08 8.26
CA VAL A 9 3.84 -0.11 7.15
C VAL A 9 2.66 -0.34 6.20
N MET A 10 2.38 -1.59 5.84
CA MET A 10 1.25 -1.94 4.96
C MET A 10 -0.10 -1.53 5.56
N LEU A 11 -0.30 -1.77 6.86
CA LEU A 11 -1.54 -1.42 7.56
C LEU A 11 -1.70 0.10 7.67
N ILE A 12 -0.66 0.83 8.06
CA ILE A 12 -0.69 2.29 8.13
C ILE A 12 -0.97 2.89 6.75
N HIS A 13 -0.33 2.36 5.69
CA HIS A 13 -0.60 2.83 4.33
C HIS A 13 -2.04 2.55 3.91
N GLY A 14 -2.57 1.35 4.20
CA GLY A 14 -3.97 1.02 3.94
C GLY A 14 -4.93 1.97 4.66
N LEU A 15 -4.65 2.33 5.92
CA LEU A 15 -5.46 3.29 6.69
C LEU A 15 -5.43 4.70 6.10
N ILE A 16 -4.29 5.14 5.54
CA ILE A 16 -4.20 6.45 4.85
C ILE A 16 -5.09 6.46 3.61
N HIS A 17 -5.08 5.39 2.80
CA HIS A 17 -6.00 5.27 1.66
C HIS A 17 -7.46 5.21 2.10
N LEU A 18 -7.75 4.54 3.22
CA LEU A 18 -9.10 4.49 3.78
C LEU A 18 -9.58 5.88 4.21
N ALA A 19 -8.68 6.70 4.76
CA ALA A 19 -8.97 8.10 5.07
C ALA A 19 -9.26 8.92 3.80
N GLY A 20 -8.53 8.69 2.70
CA GLY A 20 -8.82 9.29 1.39
C GLY A 20 -10.19 8.92 0.84
N PHE A 21 -10.61 7.66 0.99
CA PHE A 21 -11.98 7.23 0.69
C PHE A 21 -13.01 7.94 1.58
N ALA A 22 -12.78 7.98 2.90
CA ALA A 22 -13.69 8.61 3.85
C ALA A 22 -13.88 10.11 3.57
N ALA A 23 -12.81 10.81 3.18
CA ALA A 23 -12.86 12.21 2.78
C ALA A 23 -13.71 12.41 1.50
N ALA A 24 -13.47 11.63 0.45
CA ALA A 24 -14.16 11.77 -0.83
C ALA A 24 -15.68 11.48 -0.78
N PHE A 25 -16.12 10.68 0.20
CA PHE A 25 -17.52 10.29 0.39
C PHE A 25 -18.22 11.04 1.53
N GLY A 26 -17.54 11.99 2.20
CA GLY A 26 -18.14 12.82 3.24
C GLY A 26 -18.36 12.10 4.57
N PHE A 27 -17.62 11.02 4.84
CA PHE A 27 -17.62 10.35 6.15
C PHE A 27 -16.77 11.09 7.20
N SER A 28 -15.93 12.03 6.76
CA SER A 28 -15.17 12.94 7.61
C SER A 28 -15.98 14.21 7.93
N ARG A 29 -16.01 14.60 9.21
CA ARG A 29 -16.51 15.93 9.66
C ARG A 29 -15.42 17.00 9.69
N ILE A 30 -14.18 16.62 9.40
CA ILE A 30 -13.07 17.57 9.24
C ILE A 30 -13.30 18.23 7.90
N ASP A 31 -13.48 19.56 7.91
CA ASP A 31 -13.58 20.35 6.68
C ASP A 31 -12.45 19.92 5.72
N PRO A 32 -12.74 19.68 4.44
CA PRO A 32 -11.71 19.26 3.51
C PRO A 32 -10.60 20.32 3.51
N ILE A 33 -9.39 19.95 3.95
CA ILE A 33 -8.20 20.81 3.83
C ILE A 33 -7.98 21.16 2.34
N SER A 34 -8.44 20.29 1.44
CA SER A 34 -8.63 20.57 0.01
C SER A 34 -9.95 19.92 -0.45
N SER A 35 -10.73 20.61 -1.27
CA SER A 35 -11.91 20.05 -1.95
C SER A 35 -11.55 19.24 -3.21
N GLU A 36 -10.31 18.75 -3.34
CA GLU A 36 -9.77 18.23 -4.60
C GLU A 36 -9.97 16.72 -4.79
N ILE A 37 -10.15 15.94 -3.72
CA ILE A 37 -10.32 14.48 -3.86
C ILE A 37 -11.73 14.18 -4.37
N THR A 38 -11.80 13.85 -5.66
CA THR A 38 -13.05 13.45 -6.32
C THR A 38 -13.53 12.06 -5.87
N ARG A 39 -14.84 11.78 -5.97
CA ARG A 39 -15.42 10.47 -5.65
C ARG A 39 -14.75 9.29 -6.38
N PRO A 40 -14.41 9.38 -7.69
CA PRO A 40 -13.66 8.32 -8.37
C PRO A 40 -12.30 8.03 -7.73
N VAL A 41 -11.55 9.07 -7.34
CA VAL A 41 -10.26 8.91 -6.66
C VAL A 41 -10.45 8.29 -5.27
N GLY A 42 -11.50 8.69 -4.55
CA GLY A 42 -11.91 8.03 -3.31
C GLY A 42 -12.22 6.54 -3.48
N ALA A 43 -12.94 6.16 -4.54
CA ALA A 43 -13.23 4.76 -4.84
C ALA A 43 -11.95 3.97 -5.16
N LEU A 44 -11.03 4.56 -5.93
CA LEU A 44 -9.70 3.97 -6.15
C LEU A 44 -8.91 3.83 -4.84
N SER A 45 -9.06 4.77 -3.91
CA SER A 45 -8.43 4.69 -2.58
C SER A 45 -8.99 3.51 -1.77
N LEU A 46 -10.29 3.21 -1.89
CA LEU A 46 -10.86 2.01 -1.28
C LEU A 46 -10.28 0.73 -1.92
N ILE A 47 -10.10 0.70 -3.23
CA ILE A 47 -9.45 -0.42 -3.93
C ILE A 47 -8.00 -0.58 -3.44
N ALA A 48 -7.25 0.51 -3.28
CA ALA A 48 -5.90 0.50 -2.71
C ALA A 48 -5.89 -0.05 -1.28
N THR A 49 -6.86 0.34 -0.45
CA THR A 49 -7.02 -0.16 0.93
C THR A 49 -7.22 -1.67 0.95
N ILE A 50 -8.15 -2.17 0.11
CA ILE A 50 -8.46 -3.59 0.02
C ILE A 50 -7.24 -4.36 -0.49
N SER A 51 -6.56 -3.89 -1.54
CA SER A 51 -5.41 -4.58 -2.12
C SER A 51 -4.23 -4.65 -1.13
N LEU A 52 -3.92 -3.56 -0.42
CA LEU A 52 -2.90 -3.53 0.63
C LEU A 52 -3.25 -4.48 1.79
N THR A 53 -4.53 -4.54 2.17
CA THR A 53 -5.01 -5.47 3.22
C THR A 53 -4.86 -6.92 2.77
N LEU A 54 -5.30 -7.26 1.55
CA LEU A 54 -5.16 -8.60 0.98
C LEU A 54 -3.70 -9.02 0.85
N THR A 55 -2.84 -8.11 0.42
CA THR A 55 -1.38 -8.33 0.37
C THR A 55 -0.82 -8.65 1.76
N THR A 56 -1.24 -7.90 2.77
CA THR A 56 -0.83 -8.13 4.17
C THR A 56 -1.26 -9.52 4.63
N VAL A 57 -2.50 -9.92 4.35
CA VAL A 57 -3.01 -11.26 4.67
C VAL A 57 -2.22 -12.35 3.95
N PHE A 58 -1.99 -12.21 2.65
CA PHE A 58 -1.20 -13.19 1.87
C PHE A 58 0.23 -13.32 2.39
N PHE A 59 0.87 -12.22 2.74
CA PHE A 59 2.20 -12.21 3.34
C PHE A 59 2.23 -12.89 4.72
N LEU A 60 1.19 -12.68 5.54
CA LEU A 60 1.07 -13.32 6.84
C LEU A 60 0.84 -14.83 6.74
N LEU A 61 0.06 -15.27 5.75
CA LEU A 61 -0.22 -16.68 5.45
C LEU A 61 0.89 -17.36 4.66
N ARG A 62 1.96 -16.65 4.27
CA ARG A 62 3.02 -17.15 3.39
C ARG A 62 2.48 -17.70 2.06
N ASN A 63 1.40 -17.11 1.55
CA ASN A 63 0.81 -17.49 0.28
C ASN A 63 1.77 -17.13 -0.87
N GLU A 64 1.95 -18.02 -1.85
CA GLU A 64 2.86 -17.80 -2.99
C GLU A 64 2.50 -16.57 -3.83
N ASN A 65 1.22 -16.18 -3.85
CA ASN A 65 0.71 -15.03 -4.61
C ASN A 65 0.94 -13.68 -3.93
N TRP A 66 1.51 -13.65 -2.71
CA TRP A 66 1.72 -12.39 -1.97
C TRP A 66 2.53 -11.36 -2.76
N LEU A 67 3.51 -11.82 -3.56
CA LEU A 67 4.39 -10.95 -4.35
C LEU A 67 3.60 -10.20 -5.43
N TRP A 68 2.76 -10.92 -6.18
CA TRP A 68 1.90 -10.33 -7.21
C TRP A 68 0.86 -9.39 -6.62
N ALA A 69 0.27 -9.76 -5.48
CA ALA A 69 -0.65 -8.90 -4.75
C ALA A 69 0.04 -7.58 -4.32
N ALA A 70 1.28 -7.65 -3.85
CA ALA A 70 2.03 -6.47 -3.44
C ALA A 70 2.33 -5.53 -4.61
N ILE A 71 2.76 -6.06 -5.77
CA ILE A 71 3.01 -5.27 -6.98
C ILE A 71 1.73 -4.54 -7.41
N LEU A 72 0.61 -5.26 -7.49
CA LEU A 72 -0.68 -4.67 -7.85
C LEU A 72 -1.08 -3.57 -6.84
N SER A 73 -0.90 -3.82 -5.55
CA SER A 73 -1.23 -2.86 -4.49
C SER A 73 -0.40 -1.59 -4.57
N ILE A 74 0.91 -1.71 -4.86
CA ILE A 74 1.80 -0.55 -5.06
C ILE A 74 1.35 0.27 -6.27
N LEU A 75 1.01 -0.38 -7.39
CA LEU A 75 0.59 0.33 -8.62
C LEU A 75 -0.73 1.08 -8.40
N VAL A 76 -1.72 0.44 -7.77
CA VAL A 76 -3.00 1.09 -7.44
C VAL A 76 -2.79 2.24 -6.47
N SER A 77 -2.02 2.00 -5.39
CA SER A 77 -1.65 3.02 -4.39
C SER A 77 -0.98 4.23 -5.04
N GLN A 78 0.02 3.99 -5.90
CA GLN A 78 0.76 5.07 -6.56
C GLN A 78 -0.13 5.86 -7.52
N THR A 79 -1.06 5.19 -8.22
CA THR A 79 -2.04 5.87 -9.09
C THR A 79 -2.90 6.84 -8.30
N VAL A 80 -3.41 6.42 -7.14
CA VAL A 80 -4.19 7.29 -6.24
C VAL A 80 -3.35 8.47 -5.76
N ILE A 81 -2.10 8.23 -5.34
CA ILE A 81 -1.19 9.29 -4.86
C ILE A 81 -0.92 10.33 -5.95
N LEU A 82 -0.73 9.90 -7.20
CA LEU A 82 -0.52 10.83 -8.32
C LEU A 82 -1.78 11.67 -8.63
N MET A 83 -2.96 11.06 -8.51
CA MET A 83 -4.24 11.76 -8.72
C MET A 83 -4.59 12.76 -7.60
N ALA A 84 -4.06 12.56 -6.39
CA ALA A 84 -4.28 13.42 -5.22
C ALA A 84 -2.96 14.01 -4.68
N TRP A 85 -2.03 14.40 -5.57
CA TRP A 85 -0.64 14.68 -5.22
C TRP A 85 -0.44 15.69 -4.09
N GLN A 86 -1.20 16.80 -4.07
CA GLN A 86 -1.03 17.85 -3.07
C GLN A 86 -1.22 17.32 -1.65
N ASP A 87 -2.19 16.43 -1.45
CA ASP A 87 -2.52 15.87 -0.14
C ASP A 87 -1.82 14.53 0.13
N ALA A 88 -1.55 13.73 -0.90
CA ALA A 88 -1.15 12.33 -0.77
C ALA A 88 0.33 12.03 -1.05
N ARG A 89 1.13 13.00 -1.53
CA ARG A 89 2.53 12.75 -1.99
C ARG A 89 3.41 11.99 -0.99
N PHE A 90 3.23 12.22 0.30
CA PHE A 90 3.99 11.52 1.35
C PHE A 90 3.70 10.02 1.42
N GLY A 91 2.57 9.56 0.90
CA GLY A 91 2.27 8.12 0.72
C GLY A 91 3.29 7.42 -0.19
N THR A 92 3.96 8.15 -1.09
CA THR A 92 5.03 7.60 -1.93
C THR A 92 6.18 7.03 -1.10
N ILE A 93 6.49 7.64 0.05
CA ILE A 93 7.54 7.16 0.97
C ILE A 93 7.18 5.75 1.47
N LEU A 94 5.92 5.52 1.82
CA LEU A 94 5.45 4.21 2.25
C LEU A 94 5.50 3.20 1.09
N ASN A 95 5.17 3.59 -0.14
CA ASN A 95 5.34 2.71 -1.32
C ASN A 95 6.81 2.33 -1.53
N ILE A 96 7.74 3.27 -1.38
CA ILE A 96 9.19 3.01 -1.47
C ILE A 96 9.62 1.99 -0.41
N ILE A 97 9.17 2.16 0.85
CA ILE A 97 9.48 1.20 1.93
C ILE A 97 8.94 -0.19 1.61
N ILE A 98 7.72 -0.30 1.05
CA ILE A 98 7.13 -1.58 0.65
C ILE A 98 7.96 -2.23 -0.46
N VAL A 99 8.38 -1.46 -1.48
CA VAL A 99 9.24 -1.95 -2.57
C VAL A 99 10.57 -2.46 -2.02
N LEU A 100 11.21 -1.73 -1.11
CA LEU A 100 12.44 -2.18 -0.46
C LEU A 100 12.24 -3.49 0.30
N GLY A 101 11.12 -3.63 1.02
CA GLY A 101 10.75 -4.89 1.66
C GLY A 101 10.61 -6.05 0.66
N LEU A 102 9.96 -5.79 -0.48
CA LEU A 102 9.81 -6.75 -1.58
C LEU A 102 11.17 -7.22 -2.12
N LEU A 103 12.06 -6.28 -2.39
CA LEU A 103 13.40 -6.55 -2.91
C LEU A 103 14.21 -7.38 -1.91
N THR A 104 14.14 -7.07 -0.61
CA THR A 104 14.86 -7.86 0.40
C THR A 104 14.40 -9.31 0.45
N ASP A 105 13.10 -9.59 0.28
CA ASP A 105 12.60 -10.97 0.24
C ASP A 105 13.08 -11.73 -1.01
N ILE A 106 13.04 -11.07 -2.17
CA ILE A 106 13.54 -11.65 -3.44
C ILE A 106 15.03 -11.95 -3.34
N LEU A 107 15.85 -10.98 -2.94
CA LEU A 107 17.30 -11.16 -2.82
C LEU A 107 17.64 -12.31 -1.85
N THR A 108 16.93 -12.41 -0.73
CA THR A 108 17.16 -13.47 0.26
C THR A 108 16.81 -14.85 -0.31
N LYS A 109 15.76 -14.96 -1.13
CA LYS A 109 15.41 -16.21 -1.82
C LYS A 109 16.48 -16.62 -2.82
N GLU A 110 16.95 -15.70 -3.66
CA GLU A 110 17.99 -15.98 -4.66
C GLU A 110 19.32 -16.41 -4.02
N ILE A 111 19.78 -15.71 -2.97
CA ILE A 111 20.99 -16.08 -2.22
C ILE A 111 20.85 -17.51 -1.65
N ASN A 112 19.71 -17.83 -1.05
CA ASN A 112 19.49 -19.17 -0.49
C ASN A 112 19.44 -20.27 -1.55
N VAL A 113 19.12 -19.97 -2.81
CA VAL A 113 19.18 -20.91 -3.93
C VAL A 113 20.63 -21.10 -4.36
N ILE A 114 21.37 -20.01 -4.60
CA ILE A 114 22.77 -20.05 -5.09
C ILE A 114 23.71 -20.80 -4.15
N PHE A 115 23.54 -20.66 -2.83
CA PHE A 115 24.45 -21.26 -1.83
C PHE A 115 23.93 -22.57 -1.22
N ARG A 116 22.81 -23.11 -1.72
CA ARG A 116 22.30 -24.43 -1.29
C ARG A 116 22.80 -25.60 -2.14
N ASP A 117 23.43 -25.31 -3.26
CA ASP A 117 24.11 -26.27 -4.16
C ASP A 117 25.62 -26.31 -3.87
#